data_AF-A0A949EL67-F1
#
_entry.id   AF-A0A949EL67-F1
#
_cell.length_a   1.000
_cell.length_b   1.000
_cell.length_c   1.000
_cell.angle_alpha   90.00
_cell.angle_beta   90.00
_cell.angle_gamma   90.00
#
_symmetry.space_group_name_H-M   'P 1'
#
loop_
_entity.id
_entity.type
_entity.pdbx_description
1 polymer ?
#
loop_
_entity_poly.entity_id
_entity_poly.type
_entity_poly.pdbx_seq_one_letter_code
_entity_poly.pdbx_strand_id
1 'polypeptide(L)' 'ILGTNLVINFGGGLHGHPQGSGAGARAAVQAVEAATKGIPLKLYSHNHIELKQALDHWK' A
#
# COMPACT_ATOMS: atom_id res chain seq x y z
N ILE A 1 -8.18 -14.35 0.62
CA ILE A 1 -9.66 -14.39 0.53
C ILE A 1 -10.12 -14.36 -0.93
N LEU A 2 -9.78 -13.33 -1.72
CA LEU A 2 -10.31 -13.18 -3.10
C LEU A 2 -9.38 -13.70 -4.22
N GLY A 3 -8.15 -14.11 -3.91
CA GLY A 3 -7.17 -14.56 -4.92
C GLY A 3 -6.39 -13.40 -5.54
N THR A 4 -5.81 -13.63 -6.73
CA THR A 4 -4.95 -12.65 -7.45
C THR A 4 -5.57 -12.09 -8.72
N ASN A 5 -6.66 -12.67 -9.23
CA ASN A 5 -7.34 -12.22 -10.44
C ASN A 5 -8.49 -11.28 -10.10
N LEU A 6 -8.16 -10.03 -9.73
CA LEU A 6 -9.13 -9.04 -9.27
C LEU A 6 -8.63 -7.62 -9.50
N VAL A 7 -9.55 -6.66 -9.42
CA VAL A 7 -9.26 -5.22 -9.40
C VAL A 7 -9.48 -4.68 -7.99
N ILE A 8 -8.45 -4.07 -7.41
CA ILE A 8 -8.56 -3.39 -6.11
C ILE A 8 -8.85 -1.91 -6.36
N ASN A 9 -10.02 -1.45 -5.92
CA ASN A 9 -10.32 -0.02 -5.90
C ASN A 9 -9.93 0.55 -4.53
N PHE A 10 -8.95 1.46 -4.53
CA PHE A 10 -8.48 2.15 -3.32
C PHE A 10 -9.24 3.45 -3.03
N GLY A 11 -10.10 3.91 -3.96
CA GLY A 11 -10.94 5.10 -3.80
C GLY A 11 -10.19 6.32 -3.25
N GLY A 12 -10.79 7.00 -2.27
CA GLY A 12 -10.18 8.14 -1.58
C GLY A 12 -8.90 7.80 -0.80
N GLY A 13 -8.62 6.51 -0.53
CA GLY A 13 -7.42 6.07 0.16
C GLY A 13 -6.12 6.42 -0.56
N LEU A 14 -6.13 6.51 -1.90
CA LEU A 14 -4.96 7.00 -2.65
C LEU A 14 -4.71 8.48 -2.38
N HIS A 15 -5.77 9.27 -2.42
CA HIS A 15 -5.69 10.72 -2.29
C HIS A 15 -5.43 11.17 -0.85
N GLY A 16 -5.88 10.39 0.14
CA GLY A 16 -5.70 10.66 1.56
C GLY A 16 -4.29 10.40 2.09
N HIS A 17 -3.34 9.94 1.25
CA HIS A 17 -1.97 9.73 1.70
C HIS A 17 -1.33 11.07 2.14
N PRO A 18 -0.54 11.10 3.24
CA PRO A 18 0.05 12.35 3.76
C PRO A 18 0.95 13.11 2.78
N GLN A 19 1.38 12.46 1.70
CA GLN A 19 2.20 13.04 0.62
C GLN A 19 1.44 13.13 -0.73
N GLY A 20 0.11 13.06 -0.68
CA GLY A 20 -0.78 13.19 -1.82
C GLY A 20 -0.91 11.93 -2.68
N SER A 21 -1.74 12.07 -3.73
CA SER A 21 -2.23 10.98 -4.58
C SER A 21 -1.13 10.07 -5.15
N GLY A 22 -0.04 10.66 -5.63
CA GLY A 22 1.05 9.89 -6.23
C GLY A 22 1.76 8.98 -5.21
N ALA A 23 1.92 9.46 -3.98
CA ALA A 23 2.49 8.64 -2.92
C ALA A 23 1.52 7.56 -2.44
N GLY A 24 0.21 7.87 -2.37
CA GLY A 24 -0.81 6.85 -2.08
C GLY A 24 -0.86 5.74 -3.13
N ALA A 25 -0.73 6.09 -4.41
CA ALA A 25 -0.63 5.10 -5.50
C ALA A 25 0.60 4.21 -5.35
N ARG A 26 1.76 4.79 -5.01
CA ARG A 26 2.97 4.00 -4.74
C ARG A 26 2.81 3.09 -3.53
N ALA A 27 2.22 3.57 -2.43
CA ALA A 27 1.95 2.76 -1.24
C ALA A 27 1.03 1.56 -1.57
N ALA A 28 -0.03 1.79 -2.37
CA ALA A 28 -0.94 0.74 -2.81
C ALA A 28 -0.22 -0.35 -3.64
N VAL A 29 0.62 0.05 -4.61
CA VAL A 29 1.44 -0.89 -5.40
C VAL A 29 2.41 -1.66 -4.50
N GLN A 30 3.12 -0.98 -3.60
CA GLN A 30 4.06 -1.60 -2.66
C GLN A 30 3.36 -2.62 -1.75
N ALA A 31 2.13 -2.34 -1.30
CA ALA A 31 1.33 -3.28 -0.53
C ALA A 31 0.93 -4.54 -1.33
N VAL A 32 0.52 -4.35 -2.59
CA VAL A 32 0.19 -5.47 -3.51
C VAL A 32 1.42 -6.33 -3.80
N GLU A 33 2.58 -5.72 -4.03
CA GLU A 33 3.84 -6.43 -4.24
C GLU A 33 4.25 -7.26 -3.02
N ALA A 34 4.17 -6.67 -1.82
CA ALA A 34 4.47 -7.37 -0.58
C ALA A 34 3.55 -8.58 -0.37
N ALA A 35 2.24 -8.38 -0.58
CA ALA A 35 1.25 -9.46 -0.49
C ALA A 35 1.52 -10.57 -1.52
N THR A 36 1.88 -10.21 -2.76
CA THR A 36 2.20 -11.17 -3.83
C THR A 36 3.47 -11.96 -3.52
N LYS A 37 4.47 -11.33 -2.90
CA LYS A 37 5.72 -11.97 -2.47
C LYS A 37 5.59 -12.72 -1.14
N GLY A 38 4.45 -12.66 -0.46
CA GLY A 38 4.28 -13.23 0.88
C GLY A 38 5.11 -12.55 1.97
N ILE A 39 5.50 -11.29 1.76
CA ILE A 39 6.30 -10.52 2.72
C ILE A 39 5.35 -9.70 3.62
N PRO A 40 5.50 -9.75 4.95
CA PRO A 40 4.69 -8.92 5.85
C PRO A 40 4.82 -7.43 5.52
N LEU A 41 3.70 -6.70 5.45
CA LEU A 41 3.69 -5.26 5.12
C LEU A 41 4.63 -4.43 6.01
N LYS A 42 4.67 -4.75 7.32
CA LYS A 42 5.55 -4.09 8.29
C LYS A 42 7.04 -4.30 7.99
N LEU A 43 7.41 -5.46 7.44
CA LEU A 43 8.78 -5.73 7.03
C LEU A 43 9.09 -5.04 5.69
N TYR A 44 8.17 -5.12 4.73
CA TYR A 44 8.35 -4.48 3.41
C TYR A 44 8.46 -2.95 3.53
N SER A 45 7.74 -2.34 4.47
CA SER A 45 7.74 -0.89 4.68
C SER A 45 9.07 -0.32 5.20
N HIS A 46 10.00 -1.15 5.70
CA HIS A 46 11.30 -0.66 6.17
C HIS A 46 12.10 0.09 5.09
N ASN A 47 11.96 -0.33 3.82
CA ASN A 47 12.64 0.30 2.68
C ASN A 47 11.68 1.00 1.70
N HIS A 48 10.41 1.16 2.08
CA HIS A 48 9.37 1.74 1.22
C HIS A 48 8.62 2.82 2.02
N ILE A 49 9.05 4.07 1.86
CA ILE A 49 8.60 5.18 2.70
C ILE A 49 7.10 5.47 2.53
N GLU A 50 6.55 5.36 1.31
CA GLU A 50 5.12 5.58 1.08
C GLU A 50 4.27 4.50 1.76
N LEU A 51 4.64 3.22 1.62
CA LEU A 51 3.98 2.14 2.35
C LEU A 51 4.09 2.35 3.87
N LYS A 52 5.25 2.75 4.38
CA LYS A 52 5.43 3.04 5.81
C LYS A 52 4.48 4.15 6.26
N GLN A 53 4.45 5.26 5.54
CA GLN A 53 3.59 6.39 5.87
C GLN A 53 2.10 6.02 5.80
N ALA A 54 1.69 5.23 4.82
CA ALA A 54 0.34 4.70 4.72
C ALA A 54 -0.04 3.84 5.94
N LEU A 55 0.81 2.87 6.31
CA LEU A 55 0.58 1.99 7.47
C LEU A 55 0.55 2.78 8.80
N ASP A 56 1.37 3.82 8.92
CA ASP A 56 1.38 4.67 10.11
C ASP A 56 0.14 5.58 10.19
N HIS A 57 -0.40 6.02 9.04
CA HIS A 57 -1.54 6.94 8.96
C HIS A 57 -2.89 6.25 9.18
N TRP A 58 -3.10 5.05 8.64
CA TRP A 58 -4.38 4.31 8.70
C TRP A 58 -4.32 3.06 9.58
N LYS A 59 -3.69 3.14 10.76
CA LYS A 59 -3.58 2.02 11.71
C LYS A 59 -4.93 1.40 12.07
#